data_AF-A0A534ZSB3-F1
#
_entry.id   AF-A0A534ZSB3-F1
#
_cell.length_a   1.000
_cell.length_b   1.000
_cell.length_c   1.000
_cell.angle_alpha   90.00
_cell.angle_beta   90.00
_cell.angle_gamma   90.00
#
_symmetry.space_group_name_H-M   'P 1'
#
loop_
_entity.id
_entity.type
_entity.pdbx_description
1 polymer ?
#
loop_
_entity_poly.entity_id
_entity_poly.type
_entity_poly.pdbx_seq_one_letter_code
_entity_poly.pdbx_strand_id
1 'polypeptide(L)' 'MRCSIRGKAGTFVIEASGDFDGTSSTGDWWVVPGSGTKQLEGISGNGSFEAAKGPMATYTLDYEVS' A
#
# COMPACT_ATOMS: atom_id res chain seq x y z
N MET A 1 12.27 3.43 -8.27
CA MET A 1 11.62 3.23 -6.97
C MET A 1 12.26 2.03 -6.28
N ARG A 2 12.56 2.10 -4.98
CA ARG A 2 13.10 0.97 -4.19
C ARG A 2 12.09 0.67 -3.09
N CYS A 3 11.54 -0.53 -3.07
CA CYS A 3 10.69 -1.02 -2.00
C CYS A 3 11.41 -2.16 -1.27
N SER A 4 11.29 -2.16 0.06
CA SER A 4 11.72 -3.27 0.90
C SER A 4 10.73 -3.42 2.06
N ILE A 5 10.20 -4.63 2.25
CA ILE A 5 9.31 -4.97 3.36
C ILE A 5 10.03 -6.01 4.22
N ARG A 6 10.30 -5.67 5.49
CA ARG A 6 11.07 -6.52 6.43
C ARG A 6 12.37 -7.07 5.80
N GLY A 7 13.06 -6.26 4.99
CA GLY A 7 14.31 -6.64 4.33
C GLY A 7 14.15 -7.36 2.99
N LYS A 8 12.94 -7.78 2.60
CA LYS A 8 12.65 -8.37 1.29
C LYS A 8 12.55 -7.29 0.22
N ALA A 9 13.50 -7.26 -0.70
CA ALA A 9 13.57 -6.25 -1.74
C ALA A 9 12.77 -6.63 -2.99
N GLY A 10 12.00 -5.67 -3.51
CA GLY A 10 11.15 -5.86 -4.69
C GLY A 10 10.36 -4.62 -5.05
N THR A 11 9.24 -4.83 -5.73
CA THR A 11 8.18 -3.86 -6.01
C THR A 11 6.84 -4.59 -6.09
N PHE A 12 5.73 -3.88 -5.95
CA PHE A 12 4.38 -4.35 -6.22
C PHE A 12 3.51 -3.13 -6.55
N VAL A 13 2.31 -3.37 -7.06
CA VAL A 13 1.31 -2.32 -7.35
C VAL A 13 0.21 -2.40 -6.29
N ILE A 14 -0.25 -1.24 -5.83
CA ILE A 14 -1.48 -1.12 -5.04
C ILE A 14 -2.55 -0.43 -5.86
N GLU A 15 -3.79 -0.88 -5.71
CA GLU A 15 -4.97 -0.13 -6.11
C GLU A 15 -5.63 0.43 -4.84
N ALA A 16 -5.99 1.71 -4.87
CA ALA A 16 -6.56 2.41 -3.73
C ALA A 16 -7.88 3.07 -4.13
N SER A 17 -8.86 3.00 -3.25
CA SER A 17 -10.16 3.66 -3.38
C SER A 17 -10.44 4.44 -2.11
N GLY A 18 -10.84 5.70 -2.27
CA GLY A 18 -11.08 6.57 -1.13
C GLY A 18 -11.81 7.84 -1.51
N ASP A 19 -12.22 8.58 -0.48
CA ASP A 19 -13.00 9.80 -0.59
C ASP A 19 -12.21 10.99 -0.03
N PHE A 20 -12.54 12.20 -0.52
CA PHE A 20 -12.02 13.45 0.00
C PHE A 20 -13.18 14.35 0.42
N ASP A 21 -13.22 14.71 1.71
CA ASP A 21 -14.32 15.47 2.30
C ASP A 21 -14.12 17.01 2.27
N GLY A 22 -13.02 17.48 1.65
CA GLY A 22 -12.62 18.88 1.67
C GLY A 22 -11.51 19.21 2.70
N THR A 23 -11.27 18.31 3.64
CA THR A 23 -10.30 18.45 4.74
C THR A 23 -9.33 17.28 4.83
N SER A 24 -9.81 16.05 4.65
CA SER A 24 -9.00 14.83 4.66
C SER A 24 -9.36 13.89 3.52
N SER A 25 -8.38 13.11 3.09
CA SER A 25 -8.57 11.94 2.24
C SER A 25 -8.47 10.68 3.10
N THR A 26 -9.44 9.79 2.97
CA THR A 26 -9.41 8.47 3.60
C THR A 26 -9.75 7.41 2.57
N GLY A 27 -9.24 6.20 2.77
CA GLY A 27 -9.58 5.10 1.88
C GLY A 27 -8.87 3.81 2.21
N ASP A 28 -9.20 2.80 1.43
CA ASP A 28 -8.64 1.46 1.52
C ASP A 28 -7.81 1.16 0.27
N TRP A 29 -6.86 0.23 0.41
CA TRP A 29 -6.08 -0.27 -0.70
C TRP A 29 -5.87 -1.77 -0.66
N TRP A 30 -5.42 -2.31 -1.77
CA TRP A 30 -5.10 -3.71 -1.93
C TRP A 30 -3.95 -3.89 -2.92
N VAL A 31 -3.12 -4.89 -2.67
CA VAL A 31 -2.03 -5.29 -3.57
C VAL A 31 -2.66 -5.96 -4.79
N VAL A 32 -2.29 -5.49 -5.98
CA VAL A 32 -2.74 -6.10 -7.24
C VAL A 32 -2.13 -7.50 -7.36
N PRO A 33 -2.95 -8.56 -7.52
CA PRO A 33 -2.46 -9.94 -7.59
C PRO A 33 -1.39 -10.13 -8.68
N GLY A 34 -0.30 -10.81 -8.33
CA GLY A 34 0.79 -11.10 -9.26
C GLY A 34 1.68 -9.90 -9.63
N SER A 35 1.47 -8.72 -9.04
CA SER A 35 2.29 -7.53 -9.30
C SER A 35 3.66 -7.52 -8.60
N GLY A 36 3.83 -8.40 -7.62
CA GLY A 36 5.05 -8.57 -6.84
C GLY A 36 6.26 -8.96 -7.70
N THR A 37 7.43 -8.39 -7.40
CA THR A 37 8.68 -8.71 -8.10
C THR A 37 9.77 -9.16 -7.13
N LYS A 38 10.73 -9.96 -7.63
CA LYS A 38 11.90 -10.40 -6.86
C LYS A 38 11.48 -11.09 -5.56
N GLN A 39 11.93 -10.62 -4.40
CA GLN A 39 11.65 -11.23 -3.10
C GLN A 39 10.24 -10.93 -2.59
N LEU A 40 9.44 -10.18 -3.36
CA LEU A 40 8.04 -9.88 -3.12
C LEU A 40 7.14 -10.55 -4.16
N GLU A 41 7.64 -11.47 -4.99
CA GLU A 41 6.77 -12.35 -5.80
C GLU A 41 5.77 -13.09 -4.90
N GLY A 42 4.53 -13.21 -5.33
CA GLY A 42 3.46 -13.81 -4.53
C GLY A 42 2.94 -12.96 -3.36
N ILE A 43 3.38 -11.69 -3.22
CA ILE A 43 2.84 -10.81 -2.19
C ILE A 43 1.33 -10.55 -2.40
N SER A 44 0.59 -10.64 -1.30
CA SER A 44 -0.79 -10.19 -1.17
C SER A 44 -0.92 -9.29 0.05
N GLY A 45 -1.92 -8.43 0.06
CA GLY A 45 -2.15 -7.56 1.20
C GLY A 45 -3.19 -6.49 0.93
N ASN A 46 -3.58 -5.82 2.00
CA ASN A 46 -4.52 -4.72 2.00
C ASN A 46 -4.21 -3.78 3.17
N GLY A 47 -4.96 -2.70 3.27
CA GLY A 47 -4.82 -1.74 4.34
C GLY A 47 -5.61 -0.49 4.03
N SER A 48 -5.31 0.56 4.77
CA SER A 48 -5.99 1.85 4.66
C SER A 48 -5.02 3.00 4.77
N PHE A 49 -5.49 4.18 4.37
CA PHE A 49 -4.78 5.43 4.56
C PHE A 49 -5.71 6.51 5.08
N GLU A 50 -5.11 7.44 5.84
CA GLU A 50 -5.72 8.70 6.23
C GLU A 50 -4.70 9.81 6.01
N ALA A 51 -5.09 10.82 5.25
CA ALA A 51 -4.28 11.99 4.96
C ALA A 51 -5.09 13.26 5.27
N ALA A 52 -4.79 13.92 6.38
CA ALA A 52 -5.30 15.26 6.64
C ALA A 52 -4.64 16.28 5.71
N LYS A 53 -5.13 17.53 5.69
CA LYS A 53 -4.46 18.64 5.00
C LYS A 53 -2.99 18.74 5.39
N GLY A 54 -2.10 18.50 4.43
CA GLY A 54 -0.65 18.58 4.61
C GLY A 54 0.08 17.49 3.82
N PRO A 55 1.41 17.38 3.97
CA PRO A 55 2.22 16.43 3.22
C PRO A 55 2.26 15.02 3.83
N MET A 56 1.64 14.82 5.00
CA MET A 56 1.75 13.59 5.78
C MET A 56 0.48 12.75 5.67
N ALA A 57 0.66 11.44 5.63
CA ALA A 57 -0.41 10.45 5.73
C ALA A 57 -0.03 9.36 6.72
N THR A 58 -1.02 8.81 7.41
CA THR A 58 -0.91 7.57 8.18
C THR A 58 -1.47 6.45 7.33
N TYR A 59 -0.86 5.26 7.40
CA TYR A 59 -1.34 4.12 6.66
C TYR A 59 -1.08 2.79 7.38
N THR A 60 -1.81 1.76 6.95
CA THR A 60 -1.62 0.38 7.36
C THR A 60 -1.31 -0.50 6.15
N LEU A 61 -0.53 -1.56 6.36
CA LEU A 61 -0.32 -2.59 5.37
C LEU A 61 -0.26 -3.93 6.09
N ASP A 62 -1.36 -4.66 6.01
CA ASP A 62 -1.40 -6.08 6.34
C ASP A 62 -1.00 -6.86 5.09
N TYR A 63 0.00 -7.71 5.22
CA TYR A 63 0.58 -8.40 4.08
C TYR A 63 1.08 -9.78 4.43
N GLU A 64 1.12 -10.62 3.40
CA GLU A 64 1.76 -11.93 3.42
C GLU A 64 2.62 -12.08 2.18
N VAL A 65 3.70 -12.85 2.30
CA VAL A 65 4.56 -13.23 1.17
C VAL A 65 4.68 -14.75 1.23
N SER A 66 4.12 -15.43 0.22
CA SER A 66 4.22 -16.88 0.06
C SER A 66 5.62 -17.33 -0.35
#